data_AF-T0KR02-F1
#
_entry.id   AF-T0KR02-F1
#
_cell.length_a   1.000
_cell.length_b   1.000
_cell.length_c   1.000
_cell.angle_alpha   90.00
_cell.angle_beta   90.00
_cell.angle_gamma   90.00
#
_symmetry.space_group_name_H-M   'P 1'
#
loop_
_entity.id
_entity.type
_entity.pdbx_description
1 polymer ?
#
loop_
_entity_poly.entity_id
_entity_poly.type
_entity_poly.pdbx_seq_one_letter_code
_entity_poly.pdbx_strand_id
1 'polypeptide(L)'
;MKDIFALLDVIAVEDPVRNGNFWRQQPFVKLPEPWQEKSKSFGELAGYKSLAGLRIAVPEVYIGGSTPSGAKPVTTSPEVVELWKQARKDLEALGAEVILVDDFPAVTAYANDDLLPECCPRRPKDWVSMERSALIAHAWNDFLKSFKDPKIPDLAAIDPFNIYPDSSFEGADLAWRNGVHYSNGNRVIRHLGIPTVSVPMGILADKGVPMNLTFAGRAYDDVKLLKWAHAFEAKTQQRLPPPYAPVLDSDVLKLAHSLDARAPSPRLVVEIFEVVQGGSGSFDVIVDGFVNIIIPSGQEDPVLEVTVDGAILLAERIHTSIESDSKGCTSRSE
;
A
#
# COMPACT_ATOMS: atom_id res chain seq x y z
N MET A 1 -1.20 -6.28 -8.43
CA MET A 1 -2.24 -6.25 -7.37
C MET A 1 -2.20 -7.42 -6.40
N LYS A 2 -1.89 -8.67 -6.78
CA LYS A 2 -1.88 -9.80 -5.82
C LYS A 2 -1.02 -9.54 -4.58
N ASP A 3 0.15 -8.94 -4.74
CA ASP A 3 1.07 -8.64 -3.63
C ASP A 3 0.47 -7.62 -2.65
N ILE A 4 -0.24 -6.59 -3.14
CA ILE A 4 -0.90 -5.63 -2.25
C ILE A 4 -2.03 -6.31 -1.48
N PHE A 5 -2.73 -7.28 -2.06
CA PHE A 5 -3.75 -8.06 -1.35
C PHE A 5 -3.14 -8.92 -0.25
N ALA A 6 -2.05 -9.62 -0.53
CA ALA A 6 -1.32 -10.39 0.47
C ALA A 6 -0.80 -9.50 1.61
N LEU A 7 -0.26 -8.33 1.29
CA LEU A 7 0.19 -7.37 2.29
C LEU A 7 -0.98 -6.88 3.15
N LEU A 8 -2.09 -6.47 2.53
CA LEU A 8 -3.28 -5.97 3.22
C LEU A 8 -3.93 -7.04 4.12
N ASP A 9 -3.83 -8.33 3.78
CA ASP A 9 -4.30 -9.39 4.68
C ASP A 9 -3.56 -9.41 6.02
N VAL A 10 -2.31 -8.94 6.04
CA VAL A 10 -1.48 -8.84 7.24
C VAL A 10 -1.64 -7.48 7.92
N ILE A 11 -1.53 -6.38 7.18
CA ILE A 11 -1.42 -5.04 7.78
C ILE A 11 -2.75 -4.33 8.00
N ALA A 12 -3.82 -4.74 7.31
CA ALA A 12 -5.15 -4.13 7.46
C ALA A 12 -5.85 -4.71 8.70
N VAL A 13 -5.27 -4.43 9.86
CA VAL A 13 -5.75 -4.83 11.18
C VAL A 13 -5.91 -3.59 12.06
N GLU A 14 -6.67 -3.72 13.14
CA GLU A 14 -6.79 -2.63 14.11
C GLU A 14 -5.47 -2.46 14.87
N ASP A 15 -4.93 -1.24 14.86
CA ASP A 15 -3.84 -0.86 15.76
C ASP A 15 -4.45 -0.38 17.09
N PRO A 16 -4.19 -1.05 18.22
CA PRO A 16 -4.70 -0.59 19.52
C PRO A 16 -4.05 0.73 19.96
N VAL A 17 -2.89 1.10 19.42
CA VAL A 17 -2.19 2.33 19.75
C VAL A 17 -2.79 3.48 18.95
N ARG A 18 -3.40 4.43 19.66
CA ARG A 18 -3.94 5.66 19.03
C ARG A 18 -2.96 6.83 19.10
N ASN A 19 -1.99 6.79 20.02
CA ASN A 19 -0.98 7.84 20.18
C ASN A 19 -0.20 8.07 18.88
N GLY A 20 0.03 9.33 18.50
CA GLY A 20 0.56 9.73 17.19
C GLY A 20 -0.43 9.71 16.00
N ASN A 21 -1.60 9.08 16.11
CA ASN A 21 -2.60 9.06 15.04
C ASN A 21 -3.65 10.16 15.21
N PHE A 22 -3.43 11.31 14.55
CA PHE A 22 -4.30 12.50 14.65
C PHE A 22 -5.79 12.19 14.45
N TRP A 23 -6.14 11.47 13.39
CA TRP A 23 -7.53 11.19 13.01
C TRP A 23 -8.24 10.25 14.00
N ARG A 24 -7.53 9.26 14.55
CA ARG A 24 -8.11 8.31 15.53
C ARG A 24 -8.16 8.85 16.96
N GLN A 25 -7.43 9.92 17.26
CA GLN A 25 -7.45 10.56 18.59
C GLN A 25 -8.50 11.66 18.70
N GLN A 26 -8.71 12.43 17.64
CA GLN A 26 -9.59 13.59 17.71
C GLN A 26 -11.03 13.17 18.07
N PRO A 27 -11.75 13.95 18.91
CA PRO A 27 -13.08 13.59 19.38
C PRO A 27 -14.23 14.17 18.54
N PHE A 28 -13.93 14.91 17.47
CA PHE A 28 -14.91 15.76 16.77
C PHE A 28 -15.59 15.07 15.59
N VAL A 29 -14.86 14.23 14.86
CA VAL A 29 -15.33 13.49 13.69
C VAL A 29 -15.36 12.01 14.05
N LYS A 30 -16.54 11.40 13.97
CA LYS A 30 -16.68 9.96 14.15
C LYS A 30 -16.13 9.25 12.92
N LEU A 31 -15.09 8.44 13.11
CA LEU A 31 -14.57 7.56 12.07
C LEU A 31 -15.31 6.22 12.12
N PRO A 32 -15.57 5.58 10.96
CA PRO A 32 -16.01 4.19 10.93
C PRO A 32 -14.89 3.27 11.39
N GLU A 33 -15.26 2.03 11.73
CA GLU A 33 -14.23 1.03 11.99
C GLU A 33 -13.45 0.74 10.70
N PRO A 34 -12.12 0.54 10.79
CA PRO A 34 -11.32 0.19 9.63
C PRO A 34 -11.86 -1.09 8.97
N TRP A 35 -11.94 -1.10 7.64
CA TRP A 35 -12.17 -2.33 6.87
C TRP A 35 -13.49 -3.05 7.17
N GLN A 36 -14.56 -2.34 7.54
CA GLN A 36 -15.89 -2.96 7.77
C GLN A 36 -16.41 -3.80 6.58
N GLU A 37 -16.04 -3.44 5.35
CA GLU A 37 -16.43 -4.14 4.12
C GLU A 37 -15.40 -5.21 3.67
N LYS A 38 -14.34 -5.47 4.44
CA LYS A 38 -13.33 -6.50 4.11
C LYS A 38 -13.94 -7.90 4.23
N SER A 39 -13.74 -8.73 3.22
CA SER A 39 -14.05 -10.17 3.32
C SER A 39 -12.98 -10.90 4.14
N LYS A 40 -13.06 -12.22 4.29
CA LYS A 40 -12.07 -12.95 5.11
C LYS A 40 -10.62 -12.73 4.64
N SER A 41 -10.42 -12.47 3.34
CA SER A 41 -9.11 -12.16 2.76
C SER A 41 -9.25 -11.24 1.54
N PHE A 42 -8.35 -10.25 1.42
CA PHE A 42 -8.21 -9.43 0.22
C PHE A 42 -7.78 -10.26 -1.01
N GLY A 43 -7.20 -11.44 -0.83
CA GLY A 43 -6.90 -12.38 -1.91
C GLY A 43 -8.12 -12.77 -2.74
N GLU A 44 -9.32 -12.75 -2.15
CA GLU A 44 -10.58 -13.01 -2.86
C GLU A 44 -10.87 -11.95 -3.94
N LEU A 45 -10.31 -10.74 -3.79
CA LEU A 45 -10.45 -9.67 -4.77
C LEU A 45 -9.78 -10.02 -6.11
N ALA A 46 -8.84 -10.97 -6.12
CA ALA A 46 -8.18 -11.43 -7.34
C ALA A 46 -9.14 -12.13 -8.33
N GLY A 47 -10.31 -12.58 -7.86
CA GLY A 47 -11.34 -13.20 -8.69
C GLY A 47 -12.13 -12.22 -9.58
N TYR A 48 -12.08 -10.92 -9.28
CA TYR A 48 -12.84 -9.90 -10.02
C TYR A 48 -12.13 -9.50 -11.31
N LYS A 49 -12.81 -9.60 -12.45
CA LYS A 49 -12.22 -9.41 -13.79
C LYS A 49 -13.03 -8.49 -14.70
N SER A 50 -14.05 -7.80 -14.18
CA SER A 50 -14.94 -6.96 -14.98
C SER A 50 -15.21 -5.63 -14.27
N LEU A 51 -15.44 -4.60 -15.09
CA LEU A 51 -15.91 -3.28 -14.69
C LEU A 51 -17.34 -3.01 -15.19
N ALA A 52 -18.08 -4.05 -15.58
CA ALA A 52 -19.43 -3.94 -16.13
C ALA A 52 -20.37 -3.13 -15.21
N GLY A 53 -21.05 -2.15 -15.78
CA GLY A 53 -21.99 -1.28 -15.07
C GLY A 53 -21.36 -0.15 -14.28
N LEU A 54 -20.02 -0.03 -14.27
CA LEU A 54 -19.33 1.10 -13.65
C LEU A 54 -19.33 2.30 -14.61
N ARG A 55 -19.65 3.48 -14.08
CA ARG A 55 -19.52 4.76 -14.79
C ARG A 55 -18.34 5.52 -14.20
N ILE A 56 -17.32 5.76 -15.00
CA ILE A 56 -16.06 6.37 -14.56
C ILE A 56 -15.98 7.79 -15.13
N ALA A 57 -16.03 8.78 -14.25
CA ALA A 57 -15.82 10.18 -14.61
C ALA A 57 -14.32 10.47 -14.78
N VAL A 58 -13.96 11.17 -15.85
CA VAL A 58 -12.57 11.56 -16.17
C VAL A 58 -12.52 13.07 -16.41
N PRO A 59 -11.91 13.83 -15.50
CA PRO A 59 -11.75 15.27 -15.67
C PRO A 59 -10.87 15.57 -16.87
N GLU A 60 -11.41 16.31 -17.85
CA GLU A 60 -10.74 16.57 -19.13
C GLU A 60 -9.39 17.28 -18.96
N VAL A 61 -9.25 18.13 -17.92
CA VAL A 61 -8.02 18.84 -17.59
C VAL A 61 -6.80 17.92 -17.39
N TYR A 62 -7.00 16.65 -16.98
CA TYR A 62 -5.91 15.69 -16.77
C TYR A 62 -5.54 14.85 -17.99
N ILE A 63 -6.26 15.05 -19.10
CA ILE A 63 -6.06 14.30 -20.35
C ILE A 63 -5.85 15.25 -21.55
N GLY A 64 -5.33 16.46 -21.26
CA GLY A 64 -5.02 17.48 -22.26
C GLY A 64 -6.21 18.36 -22.68
N GLY A 65 -7.33 18.29 -21.96
CA GLY A 65 -8.50 19.13 -22.17
C GLY A 65 -8.37 20.53 -21.56
N SER A 66 -9.46 21.30 -21.67
CA SER A 66 -9.53 22.68 -21.19
C SER A 66 -9.44 22.77 -19.67
N THR A 67 -8.88 23.88 -19.18
CA THR A 67 -8.84 24.17 -17.74
C THR A 67 -10.18 24.77 -17.29
N PRO A 68 -10.84 24.21 -16.25
CA PRO A 68 -12.07 24.77 -15.70
C PRO A 68 -11.86 26.19 -15.15
N SER A 69 -12.93 26.98 -15.11
CA SER A 69 -12.88 28.32 -14.51
C SER A 69 -12.47 28.25 -13.04
N GLY A 70 -11.50 29.08 -12.63
CA GLY A 70 -10.97 29.08 -11.26
C GLY A 70 -9.97 27.96 -10.94
N ALA A 71 -9.74 27.01 -11.86
CA ALA A 71 -8.73 25.98 -11.70
C ALA A 71 -7.33 26.46 -12.14
N LYS A 72 -6.29 25.87 -11.56
CA LYS A 72 -4.93 26.04 -12.10
C LYS A 72 -4.74 25.14 -13.33
N PRO A 73 -4.16 25.66 -14.43
CA PRO A 73 -3.86 24.83 -15.60
C PRO A 73 -2.98 23.64 -15.25
N VAL A 74 -3.19 22.53 -15.97
CA VAL A 74 -2.37 21.32 -15.90
C VAL A 74 -1.82 21.06 -17.28
N THR A 75 -0.51 20.83 -17.37
CA THR A 75 0.13 20.44 -18.63
C THR A 75 0.23 18.92 -18.68
N THR A 76 -0.49 18.31 -19.61
CA THR A 76 -0.40 16.87 -19.88
C THR A 76 0.37 16.67 -21.18
N SER A 77 1.41 15.83 -21.19
CA SER A 77 2.18 15.59 -22.41
C SER A 77 1.36 14.79 -23.43
N PRO A 78 1.54 15.01 -24.75
CA PRO A 78 0.80 14.29 -25.78
C PRO A 78 0.93 12.76 -25.67
N GLU A 79 2.10 12.26 -25.27
CA GLU A 79 2.39 10.84 -25.12
C GLU A 79 1.60 10.22 -23.95
N VAL A 80 1.39 10.98 -22.86
CA VAL A 80 0.49 10.59 -21.76
C VAL A 80 -0.96 10.52 -22.25
N VAL A 81 -1.37 11.47 -23.10
CA VAL A 81 -2.72 11.48 -23.70
C VAL A 81 -2.93 10.25 -24.61
N GLU A 82 -1.93 9.83 -25.38
CA GLU A 82 -2.01 8.61 -26.18
C GLU A 82 -2.10 7.34 -25.32
N LEU A 83 -1.31 7.23 -24.25
CA LEU A 83 -1.47 6.14 -23.28
C LEU A 83 -2.86 6.13 -22.66
N TRP A 84 -3.38 7.31 -22.29
CA TRP A 84 -4.74 7.43 -21.78
C TRP A 84 -5.80 6.94 -22.78
N LYS A 85 -5.68 7.31 -24.06
CA LYS A 85 -6.60 6.82 -25.11
C LYS A 85 -6.63 5.30 -25.17
N GLN A 86 -5.49 4.64 -24.99
CA GLN A 86 -5.45 3.18 -24.93
C GLN A 86 -6.09 2.67 -23.63
N ALA A 87 -5.74 3.24 -22.47
CA ALA A 87 -6.31 2.86 -21.18
C ALA A 87 -7.84 3.02 -21.14
N ARG A 88 -8.39 4.05 -21.79
CA ARG A 88 -9.84 4.23 -21.97
C ARG A 88 -10.47 3.04 -22.70
N LYS A 89 -9.88 2.60 -23.82
CA LYS A 89 -10.37 1.43 -24.56
C LYS A 89 -10.32 0.17 -23.69
N ASP A 90 -9.27 0.01 -22.88
CA ASP A 90 -9.13 -1.13 -21.98
C ASP A 90 -10.19 -1.12 -20.85
N LEU A 91 -10.52 0.06 -20.31
CA LEU A 91 -11.62 0.25 -19.35
C LEU A 91 -12.98 -0.10 -19.98
N GLU A 92 -13.25 0.41 -21.18
CA GLU A 92 -14.50 0.17 -21.91
C GLU A 92 -14.63 -1.32 -22.30
N ALA A 93 -13.53 -1.97 -22.70
CA ALA A 93 -13.49 -3.41 -22.99
C ALA A 93 -13.75 -4.28 -21.75
N LEU A 94 -13.52 -3.76 -20.54
CA LEU A 94 -13.89 -4.40 -19.28
C LEU A 94 -15.36 -4.17 -18.88
N GLY A 95 -16.09 -3.35 -19.63
CA GLY A 95 -17.51 -3.06 -19.45
C GLY A 95 -17.83 -1.75 -18.73
N ALA A 96 -16.83 -0.90 -18.47
CA ALA A 96 -17.07 0.42 -17.89
C ALA A 96 -17.57 1.42 -18.95
N GLU A 97 -18.38 2.39 -18.52
CA GLU A 97 -18.70 3.59 -19.29
C GLU A 97 -17.76 4.71 -18.85
N VAL A 98 -16.92 5.22 -19.76
CA VAL A 98 -16.04 6.36 -19.48
C VAL A 98 -16.72 7.66 -19.88
N ILE A 99 -16.89 8.55 -18.90
CA ILE A 99 -17.58 9.83 -19.05
C ILE A 99 -16.56 10.94 -18.87
N LEU A 100 -16.35 11.72 -19.92
CA LEU A 100 -15.54 12.93 -19.81
C LEU A 100 -16.36 13.99 -19.07
N VAL A 101 -15.74 14.59 -18.05
CA VAL A 101 -16.35 15.67 -17.28
C VAL A 101 -15.48 16.91 -17.42
N ASP A 102 -16.15 18.06 -17.56
CA ASP A 102 -15.51 19.36 -17.69
C ASP A 102 -14.75 19.74 -16.42
N ASP A 103 -15.29 19.40 -15.24
CA ASP A 103 -14.71 19.76 -13.95
C ASP A 103 -14.53 18.58 -12.97
N PHE A 104 -13.62 18.77 -12.01
CA PHE A 104 -13.55 18.00 -10.77
C PHE A 104 -13.75 18.93 -9.57
N PRO A 105 -15.00 19.13 -9.11
CA PRO A 105 -15.34 20.16 -8.11
C PRO A 105 -14.55 20.10 -6.82
N ALA A 106 -14.16 18.89 -6.38
CA ALA A 106 -13.32 18.73 -5.20
C ALA A 106 -11.99 19.48 -5.34
N VAL A 107 -11.41 19.54 -6.54
CA VAL A 107 -10.15 20.23 -6.81
C VAL A 107 -10.35 21.72 -7.00
N THR A 108 -11.36 22.14 -7.78
CA THR A 108 -11.60 23.55 -8.09
C THR A 108 -12.09 24.32 -6.87
N ALA A 109 -13.06 23.79 -6.13
CA ALA A 109 -13.57 24.42 -4.91
C ALA A 109 -12.55 24.39 -3.75
N TYR A 110 -11.65 23.40 -3.72
CA TYR A 110 -10.58 23.38 -2.71
C TYR A 110 -9.59 24.55 -2.89
N ALA A 111 -9.35 24.98 -4.14
CA ALA A 111 -8.47 26.12 -4.43
C ALA A 111 -9.20 27.47 -4.36
N ASN A 112 -10.53 27.45 -4.38
CA ASN A 112 -11.36 28.64 -4.40
C ASN A 112 -12.61 28.41 -3.55
N ASP A 113 -12.58 28.89 -2.31
CA ASP A 113 -13.70 28.73 -1.39
C ASP A 113 -14.99 29.30 -2.00
N ASP A 114 -14.96 30.40 -2.76
CA ASP A 114 -16.16 31.04 -3.34
C ASP A 114 -16.98 30.12 -4.25
N LEU A 115 -16.38 29.03 -4.76
CA LEU A 115 -17.07 28.01 -5.56
C LEU A 115 -17.82 26.96 -4.72
N LEU A 116 -17.60 26.92 -3.40
CA LEU A 116 -18.36 26.05 -2.51
C LEU A 116 -19.83 26.52 -2.45
N PRO A 117 -20.80 25.60 -2.25
CA PRO A 117 -22.18 25.98 -1.97
C PRO A 117 -22.29 26.94 -0.78
N GLU A 118 -23.32 27.79 -0.76
CA GLU A 118 -23.52 28.79 0.30
C GLU A 118 -23.72 28.15 1.68
N CYS A 119 -24.37 26.99 1.73
CA CYS A 119 -24.57 26.22 2.96
C CYS A 119 -23.32 25.46 3.44
N CYS A 120 -22.24 25.41 2.65
CA CYS A 120 -21.03 24.71 3.04
C CYS A 120 -20.19 25.58 3.99
N PRO A 121 -19.80 25.05 5.17
CA PRO A 121 -18.89 25.72 6.08
C PRO A 121 -17.59 26.10 5.37
N ARG A 122 -17.09 27.31 5.63
CA ARG A 122 -15.82 27.79 5.08
C ARG A 122 -14.69 27.52 6.05
N ARG A 123 -13.50 27.37 5.48
CA ARG A 123 -12.30 27.15 6.28
C ARG A 123 -12.01 28.39 7.12
N PRO A 124 -11.58 28.23 8.38
CA PRO A 124 -11.04 29.34 9.16
C PRO A 124 -9.92 30.04 8.39
N LYS A 125 -9.85 31.38 8.48
CA LYS A 125 -8.86 32.18 7.74
C LYS A 125 -7.42 31.80 8.09
N ASP A 126 -7.19 31.35 9.31
CA ASP A 126 -5.90 30.93 9.86
C ASP A 126 -5.64 29.42 9.75
N TRP A 127 -6.55 28.65 9.14
CA TRP A 127 -6.44 27.19 9.01
C TRP A 127 -5.08 26.75 8.43
N VAL A 128 -4.61 27.41 7.37
CA VAL A 128 -3.32 27.07 6.75
C VAL A 128 -2.15 27.34 7.69
N SER A 129 -2.21 28.41 8.48
CA SER A 129 -1.16 28.73 9.45
C SER A 129 -1.12 27.69 10.58
N MET A 130 -2.29 27.32 11.10
CA MET A 130 -2.44 26.29 12.13
C MET A 130 -1.97 24.93 11.64
N GLU A 131 -2.48 24.47 10.49
CA GLU A 131 -2.17 23.17 9.89
C GLU A 131 -0.68 23.03 9.58
N ARG A 132 -0.03 24.09 9.08
CA ARG A 132 1.36 24.03 8.60
C ARG A 132 2.42 24.48 9.60
N SER A 133 2.01 24.98 10.75
CA SER A 133 2.94 25.47 11.77
C SER A 133 2.69 24.74 13.08
N ALA A 134 1.74 25.22 13.88
CA ALA A 134 1.53 24.73 15.24
C ALA A 134 1.21 23.23 15.28
N LEU A 135 0.36 22.73 14.37
CA LEU A 135 0.02 21.31 14.32
C LEU A 135 1.23 20.44 13.95
N ILE A 136 2.03 20.85 12.96
CA ILE A 136 3.23 20.11 12.55
C ILE A 136 4.28 20.12 13.65
N ALA A 137 4.56 21.28 14.26
CA ALA A 137 5.52 21.41 15.34
C ALA A 137 5.13 20.51 16.53
N HIS A 138 3.84 20.50 16.89
CA HIS A 138 3.32 19.62 17.92
C HIS A 138 3.49 18.14 17.55
N ALA A 139 3.09 17.74 16.34
CA ALA A 139 3.20 16.36 15.88
C ALA A 139 4.65 15.85 15.82
N TRP A 140 5.59 16.67 15.32
CA TRP A 140 7.02 16.31 15.29
C TRP A 140 7.61 16.19 16.69
N ASN A 141 7.28 17.13 17.58
CA ASN A 141 7.74 17.09 18.94
C ASN A 141 7.25 15.84 19.69
N ASP A 142 5.97 15.48 19.53
CA ASP A 142 5.39 14.30 20.16
C ASP A 142 5.94 13.00 19.55
N PHE A 143 6.19 12.99 18.24
CA PHE A 143 6.88 11.90 17.57
C PHE A 143 8.27 11.67 18.15
N LEU A 144 9.10 12.71 18.28
CA LEU A 144 10.45 12.60 18.88
C LEU A 144 10.38 12.08 20.32
N LYS A 145 9.50 12.66 21.15
CA LYS A 145 9.29 12.23 22.54
C LYS A 145 8.91 10.75 22.65
N SER A 146 8.19 10.21 21.67
CA SER A 146 7.75 8.81 21.69
C SER A 146 8.89 7.80 21.66
N PHE A 147 10.05 8.16 21.08
CA PHE A 147 11.24 7.30 21.03
C PHE A 147 12.00 7.24 22.35
N LYS A 148 11.79 8.22 23.24
CA LYS A 148 12.53 8.36 24.50
C LYS A 148 14.05 8.33 24.31
N ASP A 149 14.53 8.89 23.19
CA ASP A 149 15.96 9.02 22.93
C ASP A 149 16.53 10.14 23.82
N PRO A 150 17.51 9.85 24.71
CA PRO A 150 18.10 10.88 25.57
C PRO A 150 18.91 11.93 24.81
N LYS A 151 19.36 11.65 23.58
CA LYS A 151 20.11 12.60 22.75
C LYS A 151 19.21 13.53 21.96
N ILE A 152 18.04 13.04 21.55
CA ILE A 152 17.02 13.79 20.80
C ILE A 152 15.68 13.65 21.52
N PRO A 153 15.54 14.22 22.73
CA PRO A 153 14.34 14.03 23.54
C PRO A 153 13.11 14.71 22.95
N ASP A 154 13.30 15.81 22.20
CA ASP A 154 12.23 16.61 21.64
C ASP A 154 12.75 17.54 20.51
N LEU A 155 11.85 18.35 19.95
CA LEU A 155 12.18 19.23 18.84
C LEU A 155 13.13 20.38 19.25
N ALA A 156 13.18 20.75 20.53
CA ALA A 156 14.06 21.82 21.01
C ALA A 156 15.54 21.38 21.08
N ALA A 157 15.81 20.08 21.08
CA ALA A 157 17.16 19.53 21.00
C ALA A 157 17.76 19.55 19.58
N ILE A 158 16.97 19.90 18.55
CA ILE A 158 17.42 19.93 17.15
C ILE A 158 17.97 21.32 16.81
N ASP A 159 19.17 21.37 16.23
CA ASP A 159 19.69 22.58 15.59
C ASP A 159 19.05 22.76 14.20
N PRO A 160 18.19 23.77 14.00
CA PRO A 160 17.50 23.98 12.72
C PRO A 160 18.46 24.29 11.58
N PHE A 161 19.68 24.77 11.87
CA PHE A 161 20.67 25.03 10.85
C PHE A 161 21.25 23.76 10.25
N ASN A 162 21.03 22.57 10.83
CA ASN A 162 21.44 21.31 10.22
C ASN A 162 20.41 20.73 9.23
N ILE A 163 19.28 21.41 9.01
CA ILE A 163 18.23 21.00 8.08
C ILE A 163 18.37 21.83 6.80
N TYR A 164 18.97 21.24 5.76
CA TYR A 164 19.16 21.89 4.46
C TYR A 164 18.36 21.18 3.37
N PRO A 165 17.23 21.73 2.92
CA PRO A 165 16.63 21.31 1.67
C PRO A 165 17.41 21.95 0.52
N ASP A 166 18.31 21.20 -0.12
CA ASP A 166 18.84 21.61 -1.42
C ASP A 166 17.71 21.49 -2.45
N SER A 167 17.35 22.60 -3.08
CA SER A 167 16.18 22.69 -3.95
C SER A 167 16.49 23.30 -5.32
N SER A 168 17.74 23.63 -5.65
CA SER A 168 18.06 24.30 -6.90
C SER A 168 18.97 23.43 -7.78
N PHE A 169 18.43 22.98 -8.90
CA PHE A 169 19.19 22.27 -9.94
C PHE A 169 18.69 22.70 -11.33
N GLU A 170 19.51 22.54 -12.35
CA GLU A 170 19.15 22.84 -13.73
C GLU A 170 17.96 21.97 -14.17
N GLY A 171 16.86 22.61 -14.58
CA GLY A 171 15.61 21.92 -14.94
C GLY A 171 14.54 21.86 -13.83
N ALA A 172 14.80 22.44 -12.66
CA ALA A 172 13.80 22.55 -11.57
C ALA A 172 12.47 23.17 -12.03
N ASP A 173 12.50 24.14 -12.95
CA ASP A 173 11.29 24.78 -13.50
C ASP A 173 10.34 23.79 -14.18
N LEU A 174 10.87 22.75 -14.84
CA LEU A 174 10.06 21.69 -15.45
C LEU A 174 9.46 20.79 -14.37
N ALA A 175 10.27 20.43 -13.37
CA ALA A 175 9.86 19.60 -12.24
C ALA A 175 8.84 20.31 -11.33
N TRP A 176 8.79 21.65 -11.33
CA TRP A 176 7.89 22.44 -10.49
C TRP A 176 6.53 22.76 -11.14
N ARG A 177 6.30 22.32 -12.37
CA ARG A 177 5.02 22.52 -13.06
C ARG A 177 3.88 21.76 -12.36
N ASN A 178 2.70 22.35 -12.39
CA ASN A 178 1.49 21.72 -11.84
C ASN A 178 1.14 20.45 -12.64
N GLY A 179 0.89 19.34 -11.93
CA GLY A 179 0.73 18.01 -12.51
C GLY A 179 2.05 17.26 -12.74
N VAL A 180 3.20 17.90 -12.50
CA VAL A 180 4.54 17.27 -12.52
C VAL A 180 5.16 17.26 -11.12
N HIS A 181 5.18 18.42 -10.45
CA HIS A 181 5.72 18.57 -9.09
C HIS A 181 4.99 17.71 -8.05
N TYR A 182 3.69 17.57 -8.26
CA TYR A 182 2.81 16.69 -7.52
C TYR A 182 1.95 15.93 -8.52
N SER A 183 1.50 14.74 -8.14
CA SER A 183 0.48 14.00 -8.87
C SER A 183 -0.80 14.82 -9.05
N ASN A 184 -1.55 14.52 -10.12
CA ASN A 184 -2.86 15.13 -10.38
C ASN A 184 -3.78 15.06 -9.16
N GLY A 185 -4.52 16.15 -8.90
CA GLY A 185 -5.29 16.35 -7.68
C GLY A 185 -4.52 17.04 -6.54
N ASN A 186 -3.18 17.17 -6.64
CA ASN A 186 -2.33 17.85 -5.67
C ASN A 186 -2.65 17.42 -4.21
N ARG A 187 -2.79 18.39 -3.31
CA ARG A 187 -3.06 18.19 -1.89
C ARG A 187 -4.49 17.74 -1.60
N VAL A 188 -5.42 18.00 -2.52
CA VAL A 188 -6.87 17.83 -2.32
C VAL A 188 -7.22 16.42 -1.94
N ILE A 189 -6.67 15.44 -2.67
CA ILE A 189 -6.91 14.02 -2.44
C ILE A 189 -6.62 13.64 -0.99
N ARG A 190 -5.52 14.15 -0.42
CA ARG A 190 -5.08 13.81 0.93
C ARG A 190 -5.78 14.64 2.00
N HIS A 191 -5.99 15.94 1.77
CA HIS A 191 -6.67 16.81 2.73
C HIS A 191 -8.15 16.42 2.91
N LEU A 192 -8.80 15.91 1.86
CA LEU A 192 -10.19 15.49 1.91
C LEU A 192 -10.37 13.99 2.23
N GLY A 193 -9.28 13.23 2.44
CA GLY A 193 -9.35 11.80 2.73
C GLY A 193 -9.98 10.97 1.61
N ILE A 194 -9.74 11.36 0.35
CA ILE A 194 -10.27 10.66 -0.83
C ILE A 194 -9.42 9.40 -1.06
N PRO A 195 -9.99 8.19 -0.98
CA PRO A 195 -9.23 6.97 -1.21
C PRO A 195 -8.89 6.81 -2.69
N THR A 196 -7.68 6.30 -2.94
CA THR A 196 -7.13 6.16 -4.29
C THR A 196 -6.35 4.87 -4.44
N VAL A 197 -6.50 4.18 -5.57
CA VAL A 197 -5.67 3.04 -5.97
C VAL A 197 -5.08 3.32 -7.34
N SER A 198 -3.75 3.28 -7.43
CA SER A 198 -3.02 3.51 -8.68
C SER A 198 -2.47 2.20 -9.24
N VAL A 199 -2.64 1.99 -10.54
CA VAL A 199 -2.12 0.83 -11.29
C VAL A 199 -1.37 1.29 -12.53
N PRO A 200 -0.43 0.48 -13.05
CA PRO A 200 0.29 0.82 -14.27
C PRO A 200 -0.66 1.04 -15.45
N MET A 201 -0.59 2.21 -16.06
CA MET A 201 -1.32 2.54 -17.30
C MET A 201 -0.54 2.09 -18.54
N GLY A 202 0.79 2.16 -18.49
CA GLY A 202 1.66 1.87 -19.61
C GLY A 202 3.02 2.56 -19.46
N ILE A 203 3.82 2.50 -20.52
CA ILE A 203 5.13 3.12 -20.60
C ILE A 203 5.13 4.08 -21.77
N LEU A 204 5.65 5.29 -21.56
CA LEU A 204 5.82 6.27 -22.63
C LEU A 204 6.81 5.72 -23.67
N ALA A 205 6.34 5.53 -24.90
CA ALA A 205 7.09 4.82 -25.94
C ALA A 205 8.44 5.47 -26.29
N ASP A 206 8.53 6.79 -26.14
CA ASP A 206 9.71 7.60 -26.47
C ASP A 206 10.70 7.71 -25.29
N LYS A 207 10.18 7.84 -24.07
CA LYS A 207 10.99 8.10 -22.86
C LYS A 207 11.28 6.86 -22.03
N GLY A 208 10.56 5.75 -22.25
CA GLY A 208 10.65 4.55 -21.42
C GLY A 208 10.18 4.76 -19.98
N VAL A 209 9.43 5.83 -19.71
CA VAL A 209 8.98 6.19 -18.36
C VAL A 209 7.59 5.59 -18.10
N PRO A 210 7.39 4.83 -17.01
CA PRO A 210 6.10 4.25 -16.67
C PRO A 210 5.11 5.30 -16.15
N MET A 211 3.87 5.25 -16.61
CA MET A 211 2.76 6.10 -16.16
C MET A 211 1.70 5.27 -15.46
N ASN A 212 1.05 5.86 -14.46
CA ASN A 212 -0.02 5.22 -13.69
C ASN A 212 -1.40 5.77 -14.07
N LEU A 213 -2.42 4.92 -13.94
CA LEU A 213 -3.82 5.27 -13.92
C LEU A 213 -4.28 5.20 -12.46
N THR A 214 -5.03 6.20 -11.99
CA THR A 214 -5.49 6.25 -10.59
C THR A 214 -7.01 6.23 -10.54
N PHE A 215 -7.56 5.24 -9.84
CA PHE A 215 -8.97 5.20 -9.44
C PHE A 215 -9.12 5.98 -8.14
N ALA A 216 -10.11 6.88 -8.08
CA ALA A 216 -10.49 7.61 -6.87
C ALA A 216 -11.98 7.38 -6.58
N GLY A 217 -12.35 7.34 -5.30
CA GLY A 217 -13.71 6.99 -4.88
C GLY A 217 -14.20 7.80 -3.70
N ARG A 218 -15.38 7.43 -3.19
CA ARG A 218 -15.89 7.98 -1.93
C ARG A 218 -15.05 7.46 -0.77
N ALA A 219 -15.01 8.21 0.32
CA ALA A 219 -14.40 7.73 1.56
C ALA A 219 -14.93 6.33 1.91
N TYR A 220 -14.01 5.44 2.27
CA TYR A 220 -14.27 4.05 2.69
C TYR A 220 -14.70 3.07 1.58
N ASP A 221 -14.76 3.49 0.31
CA ASP A 221 -14.99 2.60 -0.85
C ASP A 221 -13.70 1.86 -1.30
N ASP A 222 -12.66 1.79 -0.45
CA ASP A 222 -11.33 1.24 -0.75
C ASP A 222 -11.38 -0.17 -1.34
N VAL A 223 -12.24 -1.05 -0.80
CA VAL A 223 -12.40 -2.42 -1.30
C VAL A 223 -12.93 -2.44 -2.75
N LYS A 224 -13.82 -1.52 -3.12
CA LYS A 224 -14.33 -1.40 -4.50
C LYS A 224 -13.23 -0.88 -5.42
N LEU A 225 -12.47 0.13 -4.98
CA LEU A 225 -11.34 0.66 -5.76
C LEU A 225 -10.27 -0.41 -6.01
N LEU A 226 -9.92 -1.20 -4.99
CA LEU A 226 -8.99 -2.33 -5.11
C LEU A 226 -9.50 -3.38 -6.11
N LYS A 227 -10.80 -3.71 -6.09
CA LYS A 227 -11.43 -4.61 -7.07
C LYS A 227 -11.30 -4.08 -8.50
N TRP A 228 -11.64 -2.81 -8.72
CA TRP A 228 -11.60 -2.20 -10.06
C TRP A 228 -10.17 -2.06 -10.59
N ALA A 229 -9.25 -1.63 -9.74
CA ALA A 229 -7.84 -1.54 -10.05
C ALA A 229 -7.25 -2.90 -10.44
N HIS A 230 -7.59 -3.97 -9.71
CA HIS A 230 -7.18 -5.33 -10.07
C HIS A 230 -7.79 -5.81 -11.38
N ALA A 231 -9.08 -5.58 -11.63
CA ALA A 231 -9.68 -5.95 -12.91
C ALA A 231 -8.98 -5.28 -14.10
N PHE A 232 -8.60 -4.00 -13.97
CA PHE A 232 -7.81 -3.30 -14.97
C PHE A 232 -6.40 -3.88 -15.13
N GLU A 233 -5.63 -3.98 -14.04
CA GLU A 233 -4.25 -4.47 -14.08
C GLU A 233 -4.16 -5.92 -14.58
N ALA A 234 -5.08 -6.80 -14.14
CA ALA A 234 -5.13 -8.19 -14.57
C ALA A 234 -5.41 -8.35 -16.07
N LYS A 235 -6.13 -7.40 -16.67
CA LYS A 235 -6.42 -7.38 -18.11
C LYS A 235 -5.25 -6.85 -18.92
N THR A 236 -4.60 -5.78 -18.44
CA THR A 236 -3.65 -5.01 -19.26
C THR A 236 -2.20 -5.43 -19.05
N GLN A 237 -1.83 -5.88 -17.84
CA GLN A 237 -0.49 -6.35 -17.49
C GLN A 237 0.65 -5.40 -17.95
N GLN A 238 0.42 -4.09 -17.82
CA GLN A 238 1.28 -3.03 -18.40
C GLN A 238 2.61 -2.83 -17.67
N ARG A 239 2.86 -3.54 -16.56
CA ARG A 239 4.12 -3.44 -15.82
C ARG A 239 5.21 -4.20 -16.56
N LEU A 240 6.30 -3.52 -16.89
CA LEU A 240 7.54 -4.16 -17.36
C LEU A 240 8.65 -4.06 -16.30
N PRO A 241 9.54 -5.06 -16.21
CA PRO A 241 10.76 -4.95 -15.43
C PRO A 241 11.62 -3.76 -15.90
N PRO A 242 12.22 -2.98 -14.97
CA PRO A 242 13.10 -1.89 -15.36
C PRO A 242 14.36 -2.42 -16.05
N PRO A 243 14.77 -1.85 -17.20
CA PRO A 243 15.89 -2.37 -17.98
C PRO A 243 17.26 -2.23 -17.28
N TYR A 244 17.37 -1.30 -16.33
CA TYR A 244 18.60 -1.03 -15.58
C TYR A 244 18.78 -1.91 -14.34
N ALA A 245 17.83 -2.80 -14.04
CA ALA A 245 17.95 -3.81 -13.00
C ALA A 245 17.54 -5.17 -13.56
N PRO A 246 18.39 -5.79 -14.41
CA PRO A 246 18.12 -7.12 -14.94
C PRO A 246 18.09 -8.16 -13.83
N VAL A 247 17.32 -9.23 -14.05
CA VAL A 247 17.22 -10.36 -13.13
C VAL A 247 18.60 -11.00 -12.95
N LEU A 248 19.00 -11.20 -11.70
CA LEU A 248 20.18 -11.96 -11.32
C LEU A 248 19.79 -13.42 -11.00
N ASP A 249 20.75 -14.33 -11.08
CA ASP A 249 20.53 -15.73 -10.67
C ASP A 249 20.08 -15.84 -9.21
N SER A 250 20.53 -14.91 -8.35
CA SER A 250 20.13 -14.81 -6.94
C SER A 250 18.67 -14.38 -6.73
N ASP A 251 18.04 -13.75 -7.73
CA ASP A 251 16.65 -13.29 -7.63
C ASP A 251 15.65 -14.43 -7.88
N VAL A 252 16.13 -15.54 -8.44
CA VAL A 252 15.30 -16.71 -8.76
C VAL A 252 15.37 -17.72 -7.62
N LEU A 253 14.38 -17.67 -6.74
CA LEU A 253 14.17 -18.72 -5.74
C LEU A 253 13.66 -19.99 -6.43
N LYS A 254 14.55 -20.97 -6.64
CA LYS A 254 14.17 -22.32 -7.07
C LYS A 254 13.52 -23.04 -5.90
N LEU A 255 12.20 -22.96 -5.81
CA LEU A 255 11.44 -23.79 -4.87
C LEU A 255 11.65 -25.26 -5.25
N ALA A 256 12.24 -26.04 -4.35
CA ALA A 256 12.54 -27.47 -4.57
C ALA A 256 11.26 -28.31 -4.78
N HIS A 257 10.12 -27.81 -4.29
CA HIS A 257 8.82 -28.46 -4.42
C HIS A 257 7.73 -27.42 -4.78
N SER A 258 6.77 -27.83 -5.61
CA SER A 258 5.56 -27.06 -5.89
C SER A 258 4.79 -26.88 -4.58
N LEU A 259 4.89 -25.69 -3.96
CA LEU A 259 4.01 -25.32 -2.85
C LEU A 259 2.58 -25.35 -3.38
N ASP A 260 1.79 -26.29 -2.88
CA ASP A 260 0.38 -26.35 -3.20
C ASP A 260 -0.28 -25.15 -2.51
N ALA A 261 -0.51 -24.06 -3.28
CA ALA A 261 -0.91 -22.74 -2.78
C ALA A 261 -2.25 -22.69 -2.02
N ARG A 262 -2.88 -23.85 -1.79
CA ARG A 262 -4.13 -24.03 -1.03
C ARG A 262 -3.92 -24.62 0.36
N ALA A 263 -2.75 -25.20 0.67
CA ALA A 263 -2.48 -25.66 2.01
C ALA A 263 -2.24 -24.45 2.92
N PRO A 264 -2.89 -24.36 4.10
CA PRO A 264 -2.60 -23.29 5.04
C PRO A 264 -1.12 -23.36 5.44
N SER A 265 -0.48 -22.19 5.52
CA SER A 265 0.91 -22.11 5.98
C SER A 265 1.06 -22.79 7.33
N PRO A 266 2.13 -23.59 7.53
CA PRO A 266 2.46 -24.15 8.83
C PRO A 266 2.45 -23.05 9.89
N ARG A 267 1.69 -23.24 10.97
CA ARG A 267 1.73 -22.32 12.11
C ARG A 267 2.67 -22.89 13.16
N LEU A 268 3.85 -22.30 13.26
CA LEU A 268 4.80 -22.54 14.35
C LEU A 268 4.39 -21.71 15.57
N VAL A 269 4.22 -22.39 16.70
CA VAL A 269 4.08 -21.76 18.02
C VAL A 269 5.27 -22.21 18.85
N VAL A 270 6.10 -21.26 19.27
CA VAL A 270 7.21 -21.51 20.19
C VAL A 270 6.72 -21.20 21.60
N GLU A 271 6.69 -22.22 22.45
CA GLU A 271 6.29 -22.10 23.86
C GLU A 271 7.51 -21.85 24.74
N ILE A 272 8.65 -22.46 24.41
CA ILE A 272 9.91 -22.30 25.13
C ILE A 272 11.00 -21.91 24.14
N PHE A 273 11.76 -20.87 24.50
CA PHE A 273 12.99 -20.50 23.83
C PHE A 273 14.03 -20.15 24.88
N GLU A 274 15.01 -21.03 25.06
CA GLU A 274 16.08 -20.86 26.05
C GLU A 274 17.45 -20.98 25.39
N VAL A 275 18.39 -20.15 25.83
CA VAL A 275 19.79 -20.22 25.40
C VAL A 275 20.63 -20.56 26.61
N VAL A 276 21.23 -21.74 26.60
CA VAL A 276 22.09 -22.25 27.66
C VAL A 276 23.54 -22.17 27.19
N GLN A 277 24.43 -21.65 28.02
CA GLN A 277 25.85 -21.64 27.68
C GLN A 277 26.40 -23.07 27.79
N GLY A 278 26.88 -23.61 26.66
CA GLY A 278 27.52 -24.91 26.58
C GLY A 278 29.02 -24.85 26.91
N GLY A 279 29.70 -25.97 26.74
CA GLY A 279 31.14 -26.07 26.94
C GLY A 279 31.95 -25.27 25.90
N SER A 280 33.07 -24.67 26.31
CA SER A 280 34.04 -24.00 25.41
C SER A 280 33.42 -23.03 24.39
N GLY A 281 32.56 -22.12 24.82
CA GLY A 281 32.03 -21.04 23.96
C GLY A 281 30.92 -21.45 22.98
N SER A 282 30.36 -22.66 23.12
CA SER A 282 29.11 -23.03 22.44
C SER A 282 27.89 -22.53 23.21
N PHE A 283 26.75 -22.43 22.52
CA PHE A 283 25.44 -22.22 23.11
C PHE A 283 24.53 -23.36 22.67
N ASP A 284 23.77 -23.90 23.61
CA ASP A 284 22.67 -24.81 23.35
C ASP A 284 21.39 -23.98 23.31
N VAL A 285 20.66 -24.05 22.19
CA VAL A 285 19.37 -23.36 22.04
C VAL A 285 18.28 -24.41 22.15
N ILE A 286 17.45 -24.28 23.19
CA ILE A 286 16.32 -25.15 23.45
C ILE A 286 15.07 -24.45 22.92
N VAL A 287 14.41 -25.08 21.97
CA VAL A 287 13.14 -24.61 21.40
C VAL A 287 12.11 -25.71 21.63
N ASP A 288 11.04 -25.38 22.34
CA ASP A 288 9.88 -26.27 22.49
C ASP A 288 8.62 -25.58 21.98
N GLY A 289 7.72 -26.37 21.42
CA GLY A 289 6.50 -25.86 20.83
C GLY A 289 5.87 -26.82 19.83
N PHE A 290 4.89 -26.33 19.08
CA PHE A 290 4.15 -27.15 18.14
C PHE A 290 4.01 -26.48 16.78
N VAL A 291 3.99 -27.31 15.74
CA VAL A 291 3.70 -26.87 14.37
C VAL A 291 2.40 -27.52 13.92
N ASN A 292 1.42 -26.69 13.58
CA ASN A 292 0.20 -27.18 12.94
C ASN A 292 0.41 -27.24 11.43
N ILE A 293 0.43 -28.46 10.89
CA ILE A 293 0.63 -28.74 9.47
C ILE A 293 -0.54 -29.58 8.97
N ILE A 294 -1.13 -29.18 7.84
CA ILE A 294 -2.08 -30.04 7.13
C ILE A 294 -1.29 -30.76 6.04
N ILE A 295 -1.06 -32.05 6.21
CA ILE A 295 -0.35 -32.89 5.24
C ILE A 295 -1.40 -33.55 4.31
N PRO A 296 -1.43 -33.21 3.01
CA PRO A 296 -2.24 -33.92 2.04
C PRO A 296 -1.87 -35.41 1.98
N SER A 297 -2.87 -36.28 1.81
CA SER A 297 -2.65 -37.73 1.70
C SER A 297 -1.63 -38.06 0.61
N GLY A 298 -0.54 -38.72 0.99
CA GLY A 298 0.50 -39.20 0.06
C GLY A 298 1.71 -38.27 -0.13
N GLN A 299 1.85 -37.20 0.66
CA GLN A 299 3.08 -36.40 0.71
C GLN A 299 4.03 -36.86 1.82
N GLU A 300 5.32 -36.50 1.66
CA GLU A 300 6.39 -36.79 2.61
C GLU A 300 6.18 -36.06 3.95
N ASP A 301 6.81 -36.57 5.01
CA ASP A 301 6.83 -35.94 6.33
C ASP A 301 7.43 -34.53 6.24
N PRO A 302 6.97 -33.59 7.09
CA PRO A 302 7.48 -32.22 7.09
C PRO A 302 8.97 -32.19 7.45
N VAL A 303 9.72 -31.37 6.72
CA VAL A 303 11.15 -31.15 6.98
C VAL A 303 11.32 -29.95 7.91
N LEU A 304 12.06 -30.13 9.00
CA LEU A 304 12.49 -29.03 9.88
C LEU A 304 13.87 -28.53 9.42
N GLU A 305 13.93 -27.27 8.99
CA GLU A 305 15.18 -26.57 8.69
C GLU A 305 15.45 -25.50 9.76
N VAL A 306 16.64 -25.52 10.36
CA VAL A 306 17.08 -24.53 11.35
C VAL A 306 18.19 -23.69 10.74
N THR A 307 18.05 -22.37 10.78
CA THR A 307 19.10 -21.44 10.33
C THR A 307 19.57 -20.57 11.50
N VAL A 308 20.88 -20.32 11.56
CA VAL A 308 21.50 -19.37 12.51
C VAL A 308 22.25 -18.35 11.68
N ASP A 309 21.92 -17.06 11.84
CA ASP A 309 22.46 -15.95 11.05
C ASP A 309 22.38 -16.18 9.52
N GLY A 310 21.31 -16.83 9.07
CA GLY A 310 21.08 -17.14 7.65
C GLY A 310 21.85 -18.34 7.10
N ALA A 311 22.65 -19.04 7.91
CA ALA A 311 23.31 -20.28 7.54
C ALA A 311 22.50 -21.50 8.04
N ILE A 312 22.26 -22.48 7.16
CA ILE A 312 21.58 -23.74 7.51
C ILE A 312 22.44 -24.53 8.49
N LEU A 313 21.84 -24.90 9.63
CA LEU A 313 22.46 -25.76 10.61
C LEU A 313 22.36 -27.22 10.13
N LEU A 314 23.48 -27.94 10.18
CA LEU A 314 23.52 -29.35 9.80
C LEU A 314 22.62 -30.19 10.71
N ALA A 315 21.90 -31.16 10.16
CA ALA A 315 20.95 -32.01 10.88
C ALA A 315 21.55 -32.73 12.11
N GLU A 316 22.85 -33.07 12.07
CA GLU A 316 23.58 -33.67 13.18
C GLU A 316 23.70 -32.77 14.42
N ARG A 317 23.50 -31.46 14.26
CA ARG A 317 23.49 -30.47 15.35
C ARG A 317 22.08 -30.15 15.83
N ILE A 318 21.07 -30.83 15.29
CA ILE A 318 19.67 -30.64 15.65
C ILE A 318 19.19 -31.92 16.32
N HIS A 319 18.87 -31.84 17.60
CA HIS A 319 18.25 -32.94 18.33
C HIS A 319 16.75 -32.67 18.42
N THR A 320 15.93 -33.51 17.79
CA THR A 320 14.47 -33.37 17.78
C THR A 320 13.79 -34.53 18.50
N SER A 321 12.74 -34.20 19.25
CA SER A 321 11.73 -35.15 19.73
C SER A 321 10.39 -34.70 19.15
N ILE A 322 9.81 -35.50 18.24
CA ILE A 322 8.56 -35.17 17.57
C ILE A 322 7.46 -36.07 18.12
N GLU A 323 6.42 -35.46 18.71
CA GLU A 323 5.18 -36.14 19.07
C GLU A 323 4.09 -35.78 18.06
N SER A 324 3.65 -36.76 17.27
CA SER A 324 2.58 -36.57 16.29
C SER A 324 1.23 -36.97 16.88
N ASP A 325 0.36 -36.01 17.15
CA ASP A 325 -1.00 -36.28 17.64
C ASP A 325 -1.96 -36.44 16.45
N SER A 326 -1.97 -37.63 15.84
CA SER A 326 -2.91 -37.96 14.76
C SER A 326 -4.29 -38.21 15.36
N LYS A 327 -5.08 -37.15 15.63
CA LYS A 327 -6.52 -37.34 15.84
C LYS A 327 -7.14 -37.85 14.54
N GLY A 328 -7.21 -39.17 14.44
CA GLY A 328 -7.86 -39.88 13.36
C GLY A 328 -9.30 -39.42 13.25
N CYS A 329 -9.61 -38.68 12.18
CA CYS A 329 -10.98 -38.54 11.71
C CYS A 329 -11.35 -39.85 10.99
N THR A 330 -11.45 -40.94 11.75
CA THR A 330 -12.13 -42.15 11.30
C THR A 330 -13.62 -41.99 11.60
N SER A 331 -14.35 -41.32 10.71
CA SER A 331 -15.78 -41.58 10.59
C SER A 331 -15.97 -42.83 9.71
N ARG A 332 -16.14 -43.98 10.35
CA ARG A 332 -16.78 -45.16 9.76
C ARG A 332 -17.72 -45.81 10.77
N SER A 333 -18.78 -46.42 10.20
CA SER A 333 -19.99 -47.02 10.77
C SER A 333 -21.10 -45.99 11.07
N GLU A 334 -22.29 -46.03 10.44
CA GLU A 334 -22.93 -46.92 9.45
C GLU A 334 -23.67 -46.08 8.39
#